data_AF-A0A2N2RLR7-F1
#
_entry.id   AF-A0A2N2RLR7-F1
#
_cell.length_a   1.000
_cell.length_b   1.000
_cell.length_c   1.000
_cell.angle_alpha   90.00
_cell.angle_beta   90.00
_cell.angle_gamma   90.00
#
_symmetry.space_group_name_H-M   'P 1'
#
loop_
_entity.id
_entity.type
_entity.pdbx_description
1 polymer ?
#
loop_
_entity_poly.entity_id
_entity_poly.type
_entity_poly.pdbx_seq_one_letter_code
_entity_poly.pdbx_strand_id
1 'polypeptide(L)'
;MTSRVIELRLAGVVFALLAVLFVAFPEIDLAASRVFYDDGKWAFSGGNWPLFELIYRGTPRVGQALLVILLGGLLLGGIKRLGWLHARRTTFGFLLVAALLGPVLLVDATLKDGWHRARPATVAEFGGPLTFTPAFVVSDQCPKNCSFVSGHVATAAFVMAFGWLAAPATRRRWLLASLAMATLLAVVRMTAGGHFLSDTIFAWFATYFSLWLTEWAFRRLKWLPPNEK
;
A
#
# COMPACT_ATOMS: atom_id res chain seq x y z
N MET A 1 17.89 -19.11 -2.52
CA MET A 1 18.10 -17.83 -3.25
C MET A 1 17.28 -17.68 -4.54
N THR A 2 17.19 -18.72 -5.39
CA THR A 2 16.44 -18.67 -6.67
C THR A 2 15.00 -18.17 -6.51
N SER A 3 14.27 -18.65 -5.50
CA SER A 3 12.87 -18.25 -5.24
C SER A 3 12.70 -16.74 -5.01
N ARG A 4 13.63 -16.04 -4.36
CA ARG A 4 13.52 -14.60 -4.05
C ARG A 4 13.68 -13.73 -5.29
N VAL A 5 14.69 -14.00 -6.10
CA VAL A 5 14.90 -13.30 -7.37
C VAL A 5 13.77 -13.60 -8.36
N ILE A 6 13.28 -14.84 -8.38
CA ILE A 6 12.11 -15.24 -9.17
C ILE A 6 10.87 -14.48 -8.69
N GLU A 7 10.58 -14.42 -7.38
CA GLU A 7 9.48 -13.64 -6.80
C GLU A 7 9.52 -12.18 -7.28
N LEU A 8 10.68 -11.51 -7.20
CA LEU A 8 10.85 -10.13 -7.65
C LEU A 8 10.61 -9.97 -9.16
N ARG A 9 11.19 -10.86 -9.98
CA ARG A 9 11.02 -10.84 -11.44
C ARG A 9 9.56 -11.04 -11.84
N LEU A 10 8.88 -12.02 -11.23
CA LEU A 10 7.46 -12.26 -11.46
C LEU A 10 6.63 -11.04 -11.05
N ALA A 11 6.87 -10.48 -9.86
CA ALA A 11 6.18 -9.26 -9.43
C ALA A 11 6.43 -8.09 -10.39
N GLY A 12 7.66 -7.92 -10.89
CA GLY A 12 8.01 -6.90 -11.88
C GLY A 12 7.31 -7.09 -13.23
N VAL A 13 7.26 -8.33 -13.74
CA VAL A 13 6.54 -8.67 -14.97
C VAL A 13 5.04 -8.43 -14.80
N VAL A 14 4.43 -8.90 -13.71
CA VAL A 14 3.01 -8.67 -13.44
C VAL A 14 2.71 -7.19 -13.29
N PHE A 15 3.54 -6.43 -12.57
CA PHE A 15 3.42 -4.98 -12.46
C PHE A 15 3.45 -4.31 -13.84
N ALA A 16 4.43 -4.66 -14.69
CA ALA A 16 4.57 -4.07 -16.02
C ALA A 16 3.37 -4.40 -16.92
N LEU A 17 2.91 -5.66 -16.91
CA LEU A 17 1.73 -6.08 -17.67
C LEU A 17 0.47 -5.35 -17.21
N LEU A 18 0.27 -5.21 -15.90
CA LEU A 18 -0.86 -4.45 -15.36
C LEU A 18 -0.73 -2.96 -15.68
N ALA A 19 0.46 -2.38 -15.62
CA ALA A 19 0.69 -0.98 -15.97
C ALA A 19 0.33 -0.72 -17.43
N VAL A 20 0.80 -1.59 -18.35
CA VAL A 20 0.43 -1.53 -19.77
C VAL A 20 -1.09 -1.69 -19.93
N LEU A 21 -1.72 -2.63 -19.24
CA LEU A 21 -3.18 -2.85 -19.31
C LEU A 21 -3.97 -1.60 -18.90
N PHE A 22 -3.65 -0.99 -17.76
CA PHE A 22 -4.39 0.17 -17.24
C PHE A 22 -4.10 1.49 -17.98
N VAL A 23 -2.96 1.58 -18.67
CA VAL A 23 -2.65 2.71 -19.56
C VAL A 23 -3.33 2.54 -20.92
N ALA A 24 -3.32 1.33 -21.49
CA ALA A 24 -3.89 1.05 -22.80
C ALA A 24 -5.43 0.96 -22.78
N PHE A 25 -6.01 0.53 -21.65
CA PHE A 25 -7.46 0.35 -21.47
C PHE A 25 -7.91 1.02 -20.16
N PRO A 26 -7.83 2.35 -20.06
CA PRO A 26 -8.12 3.07 -18.82
C PRO A 26 -9.60 2.99 -18.41
N GLU A 27 -10.50 2.58 -19.31
CA GLU A 27 -11.91 2.33 -19.06
C GLU A 27 -12.14 1.24 -18.02
N ILE A 28 -11.16 0.35 -17.78
CA ILE A 28 -11.23 -0.66 -16.72
C ILE A 28 -11.41 0.01 -15.35
N ASP A 29 -10.74 1.13 -15.09
CA ASP A 29 -10.89 1.87 -13.83
C ASP A 29 -12.31 2.43 -13.69
N LEU A 30 -12.86 3.02 -14.75
CA LEU A 30 -14.22 3.55 -14.78
C LEU A 30 -15.25 2.43 -14.63
N ALA A 31 -15.09 1.32 -15.35
CA ALA A 31 -15.98 0.17 -15.27
C ALA A 31 -15.99 -0.43 -13.86
N ALA A 32 -14.82 -0.59 -13.24
CA ALA A 32 -14.71 -1.12 -11.89
C ALA A 32 -15.33 -0.18 -10.85
N SER A 33 -15.14 1.14 -10.98
CA SER A 33 -15.77 2.13 -10.09
C SER A 33 -17.29 2.20 -10.26
N ARG A 34 -17.81 2.04 -11.49
CA ARG A 34 -19.25 2.10 -11.81
C ARG A 34 -20.06 1.02 -11.09
N VAL A 35 -19.47 -0.13 -10.78
CA VAL A 35 -20.14 -1.19 -9.98
C VAL A 35 -20.59 -0.68 -8.61
N PHE A 36 -19.95 0.35 -8.07
CA PHE A 36 -20.23 0.90 -6.75
C PHE A 36 -20.94 2.26 -6.79
N TYR A 37 -21.34 2.73 -7.97
CA TYR A 37 -22.01 4.01 -8.14
C TYR A 37 -23.34 3.81 -8.85
N ASP A 38 -24.41 4.26 -8.21
CA ASP A 38 -25.78 4.17 -8.74
C ASP A 38 -26.55 5.43 -8.37
N ASP A 39 -27.26 6.00 -9.36
CA ASP A 39 -28.14 7.18 -9.22
C ASP A 39 -27.58 8.31 -8.33
N GLY A 40 -26.37 8.79 -8.65
CA GLY A 40 -25.74 9.90 -7.90
C GLY A 40 -25.13 9.50 -6.55
N LYS A 41 -25.20 8.23 -6.15
CA LYS A 41 -24.77 7.75 -4.83
C LYS A 41 -23.71 6.66 -4.94
N TRP A 42 -22.71 6.77 -4.06
CA TRP A 42 -21.73 5.72 -3.85
C TRP A 42 -22.27 4.68 -2.86
N ALA A 43 -22.00 3.40 -3.12
CA ALA A 43 -22.46 2.27 -2.32
C ALA A 43 -22.12 2.43 -0.84
N PHE A 44 -20.95 3.00 -0.55
CA PHE A 44 -20.57 3.45 0.78
C PHE A 44 -20.59 4.98 0.83
N SER A 45 -21.70 5.55 1.30
CA SER A 45 -21.89 6.99 1.51
C SER A 45 -22.69 7.23 2.79
N GLY A 46 -22.32 8.26 3.56
CA GLY A 46 -23.11 8.70 4.72
C GLY A 46 -23.18 7.71 5.90
N GLY A 47 -22.18 6.84 6.09
CA GLY A 47 -22.12 5.94 7.25
C GLY A 47 -23.10 4.76 7.22
N ASN A 48 -23.69 4.48 6.06
CA ASN A 48 -24.62 3.35 5.86
C ASN A 48 -24.01 1.98 6.19
N TRP A 49 -22.68 1.85 6.22
CA TRP A 49 -21.95 0.62 6.55
C TRP A 49 -20.99 0.87 7.74
N PRO A 50 -21.43 0.65 9.01
CA PRO A 50 -20.62 0.96 10.18
C PRO A 50 -19.27 0.26 10.22
N LEU A 51 -19.20 -0.99 9.73
CA LEU A 51 -17.95 -1.73 9.63
C LEU A 51 -16.98 -1.09 8.62
N PHE A 52 -17.48 -0.63 7.47
CA PHE A 52 -16.63 0.03 6.47
C PHE A 52 -16.14 1.38 6.99
N GLU A 53 -16.99 2.12 7.71
CA GLU A 53 -16.59 3.36 8.37
C GLU A 53 -15.48 3.12 9.42
N LEU A 54 -15.64 2.08 10.25
CA LEU A 54 -14.64 1.68 11.23
C LEU A 54 -13.30 1.34 10.56
N ILE A 55 -13.35 0.55 9.48
CA ILE A 55 -12.14 0.14 8.74
C ILE A 55 -11.50 1.36 8.06
N TYR A 56 -12.31 2.20 7.42
CA TYR A 56 -11.88 3.43 6.73
C TYR A 56 -11.17 4.37 7.71
N ARG A 57 -11.81 4.71 8.84
CA ARG A 57 -11.24 5.64 9.83
C ARG A 57 -10.15 5.01 10.68
N GLY A 58 -10.25 3.70 10.93
CA GLY A 58 -9.34 2.95 11.78
C GLY A 58 -7.99 2.69 11.12
N THR A 59 -7.95 2.44 9.81
CA THR A 59 -6.70 2.06 9.10
C THR A 59 -5.56 3.07 9.31
N PRO A 60 -5.76 4.40 9.12
CA PRO A 60 -4.70 5.37 9.40
C PRO A 60 -4.26 5.37 10.87
N ARG A 61 -5.18 5.19 11.82
CA ARG A 61 -4.89 5.17 13.26
C ARG A 61 -4.08 3.94 13.66
N VAL A 62 -4.41 2.78 13.08
CA VAL A 62 -3.64 1.55 13.26
C VAL A 62 -2.23 1.70 12.68
N GLY A 63 -2.09 2.30 11.50
CA GLY A 63 -0.78 2.60 10.91
C GLY A 63 0.07 3.52 11.78
N GLN A 64 -0.51 4.61 12.29
CA GLN A 64 0.15 5.54 13.20
C GLN A 64 0.57 4.86 14.52
N ALA A 65 -0.33 4.09 15.13
CA ALA A 65 -0.02 3.33 16.34
C ALA A 65 1.12 2.32 16.10
N LEU A 66 1.12 1.65 14.94
CA LEU A 66 2.20 0.74 14.56
C LEU A 66 3.55 1.47 14.48
N LEU A 67 3.61 2.66 13.88
CA LEU A 67 4.85 3.45 13.83
C LEU A 67 5.38 3.78 15.24
N VAL A 68 4.49 4.17 16.16
CA VAL A 68 4.85 4.45 17.56
C VAL A 68 5.37 3.18 18.25
N ILE A 69 4.70 2.04 18.06
CA ILE A 69 5.12 0.75 18.62
C ILE A 69 6.49 0.33 18.08
N LEU A 70 6.71 0.46 16.77
CA LEU A 70 7.98 0.10 16.14
C LEU A 70 9.13 1.02 16.61
N LEU A 71 8.88 2.31 16.73
CA LEU A 71 9.85 3.26 17.30
C LEU A 71 10.17 2.93 18.76
N GLY A 72 9.15 2.69 19.58
CA GLY A 72 9.31 2.25 20.97
C GLY A 72 10.14 0.96 21.06
N GLY A 73 9.84 -0.04 20.24
CA GLY A 73 10.60 -1.29 20.17
C GLY A 73 12.06 -1.09 19.76
N LEU A 74 12.33 -0.19 18.81
CA LEU A 74 13.69 0.15 18.38
C LEU A 74 14.49 0.84 19.49
N LEU A 75 13.89 1.81 20.18
CA LEU A 75 14.54 2.57 21.26
C LEU A 75 14.77 1.68 22.49
N LEU A 76 13.75 0.96 22.94
CA LEU A 76 13.84 0.04 24.08
C LEU A 76 14.74 -1.16 23.78
N GLY A 77 14.85 -1.59 22.52
CA GLY A 77 15.82 -2.59 22.07
C GLY A 77 17.28 -2.17 22.25
N GLY A 78 17.57 -0.89 22.50
CA GLY A 78 18.89 -0.42 22.92
C GLY A 78 19.29 -0.87 24.34
N ILE A 79 18.33 -1.28 25.17
CA ILE A 79 18.55 -1.61 26.58
C ILE A 79 18.82 -3.11 26.73
N LYS A 80 20.08 -3.50 26.97
CA LYS A 80 20.50 -4.92 27.07
C LYS A 80 19.71 -5.76 28.08
N ARG A 81 19.24 -5.15 29.18
CA ARG A 81 18.42 -5.83 30.21
C ARG A 81 17.07 -6.32 29.67
N LEU A 82 16.55 -5.69 28.62
CA LEU A 82 15.31 -6.07 27.95
C LEU A 82 15.63 -7.09 26.84
N GLY A 83 16.10 -8.28 27.23
CA GLY A 83 16.71 -9.26 26.31
C GLY A 83 15.88 -9.57 25.05
N TRP A 84 14.56 -9.71 25.18
CA TRP A 84 13.67 -9.96 24.03
C TRP A 84 13.61 -8.81 23.03
N LEU A 85 13.51 -7.56 23.51
CA LEU A 85 13.51 -6.36 22.66
C LEU A 85 14.89 -6.15 22.04
N HIS A 86 15.95 -6.37 22.82
CA HIS A 86 17.31 -6.26 22.36
C HIS A 86 17.61 -7.23 21.20
N ALA A 87 17.20 -8.50 21.34
CA ALA A 87 17.34 -9.51 20.30
C ALA A 87 16.58 -9.18 19.01
N ARG A 88 15.52 -8.35 19.08
CA ARG A 88 14.66 -7.98 17.94
C ARG A 88 14.87 -6.55 17.46
N ARG A 89 15.86 -5.83 17.99
CA ARG A 89 16.12 -4.42 17.66
C ARG A 89 16.25 -4.19 16.15
N THR A 90 16.98 -5.05 15.45
CA THR A 90 17.14 -4.98 13.99
C THR A 90 15.81 -5.17 13.26
N THR A 91 14.95 -6.07 13.74
CA THR A 91 13.61 -6.29 13.18
C THR A 91 12.72 -5.07 13.35
N PHE A 92 12.72 -4.44 14.53
CA PHE A 92 12.00 -3.17 14.74
C PHE A 92 12.51 -2.07 13.81
N GLY A 93 13.83 -1.93 13.69
CA GLY A 93 14.45 -0.98 12.76
C GLY A 93 14.07 -1.24 11.30
N PHE A 94 14.11 -2.50 10.87
CA PHE A 94 13.70 -2.90 9.52
C PHE A 94 12.25 -2.54 9.23
N LEU A 95 11.32 -2.94 10.11
CA LEU A 95 9.90 -2.67 9.94
C LEU A 95 9.61 -1.16 9.97
N LEU A 96 10.26 -0.41 10.87
CA LEU A 96 10.08 1.04 10.95
C LEU A 96 10.54 1.73 9.66
N VAL A 97 11.75 1.43 9.18
CA VAL A 97 12.27 2.01 7.94
C VAL A 97 11.39 1.60 6.75
N ALA A 98 10.95 0.34 6.67
CA ALA A 98 10.09 -0.11 5.60
C ALA A 98 8.72 0.62 5.60
N ALA A 99 8.12 0.84 6.77
CA ALA A 99 6.86 1.57 6.92
C ALA A 99 7.02 3.04 6.54
N LEU A 100 8.14 3.65 6.93
CA LEU A 100 8.46 5.03 6.59
C LEU A 100 8.73 5.20 5.09
N LEU A 101 9.54 4.33 4.48
CA LEU A 101 9.89 4.44 3.07
C LEU A 101 8.71 4.13 2.15
N GLY A 102 7.92 3.09 2.43
CA GLY A 102 6.83 2.65 1.57
C GLY A 102 5.54 3.43 1.79
N PRO A 103 4.69 3.03 2.76
CA PRO A 103 3.42 3.69 3.02
C PRO A 103 3.50 5.19 3.27
N VAL A 104 4.46 5.66 4.09
CA VAL A 104 4.50 7.08 4.50
C VAL A 104 5.12 7.96 3.42
N LEU A 105 6.38 7.72 3.05
CA LEU A 105 7.11 8.61 2.13
C LEU A 105 6.73 8.37 0.68
N LEU A 106 6.88 7.14 0.17
CA LEU A 106 6.61 6.86 -1.23
C LEU A 106 5.13 7.02 -1.56
N VAL A 107 4.23 6.42 -0.79
CA VAL A 107 2.81 6.45 -1.13
C VAL A 107 2.15 7.76 -0.70
N ASP A 108 2.08 8.05 0.59
CA ASP A 108 1.24 9.15 1.10
C ASP A 108 1.86 10.53 0.85
N ALA A 109 3.18 10.69 0.99
CA ALA A 109 3.85 11.98 0.82
C ALA A 109 4.30 12.27 -0.63
N THR A 110 4.57 11.25 -1.45
CA THR A 110 5.12 11.44 -2.80
C THR A 110 4.10 11.16 -3.89
N LEU A 111 3.67 9.90 -4.05
CA LEU A 111 2.80 9.52 -5.17
C LEU A 111 1.44 10.21 -5.08
N LYS A 112 0.83 10.16 -3.90
CA LYS A 112 -0.54 10.60 -3.68
C LYS A 112 -0.77 12.08 -3.99
N ASP A 113 0.19 12.94 -3.69
CA ASP A 113 0.10 14.38 -3.97
C ASP A 113 0.91 14.78 -5.21
N GLY A 114 1.77 13.90 -5.73
CA GLY A 114 2.57 14.16 -6.93
C GLY A 114 1.89 13.77 -8.25
N TRP A 115 0.86 12.92 -8.22
CA TRP A 115 0.15 12.52 -9.45
C TRP A 115 -1.01 13.44 -9.82
N HIS A 116 -1.57 14.17 -8.84
CA HIS A 116 -2.72 15.06 -9.01
C HIS A 116 -3.96 14.45 -9.67
N ARG A 117 -4.04 13.11 -9.71
CA ARG A 117 -5.15 12.37 -10.30
C ARG A 117 -6.43 12.56 -9.48
N ALA A 118 -7.50 13.05 -10.11
CA ALA A 118 -8.81 13.17 -9.48
C ALA A 118 -9.36 11.81 -9.01
N ARG A 119 -10.22 11.81 -7.99
CA ARG A 119 -10.85 10.59 -7.45
C ARG A 119 -12.11 10.23 -8.23
N PRO A 120 -12.55 8.96 -8.20
CA PRO A 120 -13.82 8.56 -8.84
C PRO A 120 -15.00 9.45 -8.43
N ALA A 121 -15.15 9.77 -7.14
CA ALA A 121 -16.27 10.59 -6.65
C ALA A 121 -16.29 12.05 -7.16
N THR A 122 -15.25 12.49 -7.86
CA THR A 122 -15.09 13.88 -8.31
C THR A 122 -15.01 14.05 -9.83
N VAL A 123 -15.00 12.96 -10.60
CA VAL A 123 -14.90 13.03 -12.06
C VAL A 123 -16.28 13.06 -12.75
N ALA A 124 -16.32 13.60 -13.97
CA ALA A 124 -17.53 13.81 -14.77
C ALA A 124 -18.35 12.53 -14.98
N GLU A 125 -17.71 11.39 -15.15
CA GLU A 125 -18.34 10.08 -15.36
C GLU A 125 -19.19 9.64 -14.16
N PHE A 126 -18.98 10.24 -12.99
CA PHE A 126 -19.71 9.98 -11.75
C PHE A 126 -20.35 11.26 -11.18
N GLY A 127 -20.64 12.24 -12.05
CA GLY A 127 -21.38 13.46 -11.69
C GLY A 127 -20.54 14.57 -11.03
N GLY A 128 -19.21 14.44 -11.03
CA GLY A 128 -18.29 15.47 -10.55
C GLY A 128 -17.84 16.45 -11.65
N PRO A 129 -17.10 17.52 -11.30
CA PRO A 129 -16.69 18.54 -12.26
C PRO A 129 -15.32 18.27 -12.92
N LEU A 130 -14.56 17.27 -12.47
CA LEU A 130 -13.18 17.04 -12.90
C LEU A 130 -13.10 16.02 -14.06
N THR A 131 -11.96 16.01 -14.75
CA THR A 131 -11.73 15.07 -15.85
C THR A 131 -11.05 13.80 -15.33
N PHE A 132 -11.53 12.63 -15.75
CA PHE A 132 -10.83 11.37 -15.51
C PHE A 132 -9.43 11.37 -16.15
N THR A 133 -8.46 10.78 -15.46
CA THR A 133 -7.09 10.61 -15.97
C THR A 133 -6.68 9.15 -15.81
N PRO A 134 -6.06 8.51 -16.81
CA PRO A 134 -5.51 7.15 -16.70
C PRO A 134 -4.47 6.98 -15.58
N ALA A 135 -4.23 5.72 -15.17
CA ALA A 135 -3.12 5.41 -14.27
C ALA A 135 -1.78 5.82 -14.89
N PHE A 136 -0.80 6.21 -14.05
CA PHE A 136 0.55 6.66 -14.47
C PHE A 136 0.61 7.95 -15.31
N VAL A 137 -0.52 8.54 -15.69
CA VAL A 137 -0.56 9.88 -16.31
C VAL A 137 -0.68 10.93 -15.20
N VAL A 138 0.27 11.87 -15.17
CA VAL A 138 0.25 12.99 -14.23
C VAL A 138 -0.81 14.00 -14.69
N SER A 139 -1.54 14.55 -13.74
CA SER A 139 -2.66 15.48 -13.95
C SER A 139 -2.39 16.82 -13.25
N ASP A 140 -3.38 17.71 -13.24
CA ASP A 140 -3.44 18.95 -12.45
C ASP A 140 -4.79 19.11 -11.73
N GLN A 141 -5.65 18.09 -11.80
CA GLN A 141 -7.05 18.14 -11.40
C GLN A 141 -7.27 18.06 -9.88
N CYS A 142 -6.25 17.69 -9.10
CA CYS A 142 -6.35 17.56 -7.65
C CYS A 142 -5.17 18.24 -6.93
N PRO A 143 -5.43 19.16 -5.99
CA PRO A 143 -4.37 19.90 -5.30
C PRO A 143 -3.73 19.12 -4.14
N LYS A 144 -4.47 18.21 -3.48
CA LYS A 144 -3.97 17.42 -2.34
C LYS A 144 -4.84 16.21 -2.06
N ASN A 145 -4.26 15.22 -1.38
CA ASN A 145 -4.88 13.96 -0.98
C ASN A 145 -5.50 13.24 -2.19
N CYS A 146 -4.76 13.16 -3.30
CA CYS A 146 -5.30 12.73 -4.59
C CYS A 146 -5.41 11.19 -4.70
N SER A 147 -5.82 10.70 -5.87
CA SER A 147 -6.24 9.31 -6.03
C SER A 147 -5.07 8.33 -6.16
N PHE A 148 -4.05 8.65 -6.95
CA PHE A 148 -3.00 7.69 -7.29
C PHE A 148 -1.78 7.84 -6.36
N VAL A 149 -1.38 6.88 -5.53
CA VAL A 149 -2.00 5.57 -5.22
C VAL A 149 -2.62 5.57 -3.82
N SER A 150 -3.39 4.53 -3.48
CA SER A 150 -4.13 4.52 -2.21
C SER A 150 -3.26 4.27 -0.97
N GLY A 151 -3.13 5.28 -0.10
CA GLY A 151 -2.46 5.14 1.20
C GLY A 151 -3.11 4.14 2.17
N HIS A 152 -4.43 3.95 2.10
CA HIS A 152 -5.11 2.94 2.95
C HIS A 152 -4.73 1.54 2.51
N VAL A 153 -4.75 1.28 1.20
CA VAL A 153 -4.36 -0.01 0.64
C VAL A 153 -2.87 -0.27 0.88
N ALA A 154 -2.00 0.73 0.72
CA ALA A 154 -0.59 0.61 1.04
C ALA A 154 -0.34 0.25 2.52
N THR A 155 -1.07 0.89 3.44
CA THR A 155 -1.02 0.61 4.88
C THR A 155 -1.44 -0.83 5.19
N ALA A 156 -2.50 -1.35 4.57
CA ALA A 156 -2.87 -2.76 4.76
C ALA A 156 -1.91 -3.74 4.08
N ALA A 157 -1.44 -3.41 2.88
CA ALA A 157 -0.47 -4.21 2.16
C ALA A 157 0.79 -4.42 3.00
N PHE A 158 1.15 -3.45 3.85
CA PHE A 158 2.31 -3.50 4.75
C PHE A 158 2.30 -4.70 5.71
N VAL A 159 1.16 -5.38 5.92
CA VAL A 159 1.09 -6.63 6.68
C VAL A 159 2.07 -7.70 6.15
N MET A 160 2.45 -7.67 4.86
CA MET A 160 3.48 -8.56 4.32
C MET A 160 4.86 -8.39 5.01
N ALA A 161 5.15 -7.21 5.55
CA ALA A 161 6.43 -6.87 6.17
C ALA A 161 6.77 -7.77 7.37
N PHE A 162 5.76 -8.17 8.15
CA PHE A 162 5.94 -9.02 9.34
C PHE A 162 6.48 -10.42 9.02
N GLY A 163 6.23 -10.91 7.80
CA GLY A 163 6.79 -12.17 7.29
C GLY A 163 7.95 -12.02 6.32
N TRP A 164 8.37 -10.79 6.02
CA TRP A 164 9.22 -10.52 4.87
C TRP A 164 10.58 -11.20 4.94
N LEU A 165 11.18 -11.22 6.14
CA LEU A 165 12.49 -11.80 6.43
C LEU A 165 12.38 -13.25 6.95
N ALA A 166 11.17 -13.83 6.97
CA ALA A 166 10.94 -15.18 7.49
C ALA A 166 11.24 -16.26 6.42
N ALA A 167 11.21 -17.52 6.87
CA ALA A 167 11.30 -18.69 6.00
C ALA A 167 10.23 -18.66 4.88
N PRO A 168 10.48 -19.29 3.71
CA PRO A 168 9.62 -19.17 2.53
C PRO A 168 8.13 -19.45 2.77
N ALA A 169 7.80 -20.49 3.54
CA ALA A 169 6.41 -20.84 3.86
C ALA A 169 5.71 -19.74 4.66
N THR A 170 6.38 -19.19 5.68
CA THR A 170 5.86 -18.09 6.50
C THR A 170 5.75 -16.81 5.68
N ARG A 171 6.75 -16.47 4.88
CA ARG A 171 6.71 -15.33 3.96
C ARG A 171 5.51 -15.40 3.02
N ARG A 172 5.26 -16.56 2.40
CA ARG A 172 4.10 -16.77 1.51
C ARG A 172 2.78 -16.54 2.23
N ARG A 173 2.63 -17.01 3.48
CA ARG A 173 1.42 -16.75 4.28
C ARG A 173 1.18 -15.27 4.51
N TRP A 174 2.23 -14.50 4.83
CA TRP A 174 2.12 -13.05 5.02
C TRP A 174 1.87 -12.28 3.71
N LEU A 175 2.39 -12.76 2.58
CA LEU A 175 2.04 -12.21 1.26
C LEU A 175 0.55 -12.43 0.94
N LEU A 176 0.02 -13.63 1.21
CA LEU A 176 -1.41 -13.91 1.03
C LEU A 176 -2.27 -13.09 1.99
N ALA A 177 -1.86 -12.94 3.25
CA ALA A 177 -2.55 -12.09 4.22
C ALA A 177 -2.57 -10.62 3.76
N SER A 178 -1.45 -10.14 3.21
CA SER A 178 -1.37 -8.80 2.63
C SER A 178 -2.30 -8.61 1.45
N LEU A 179 -2.36 -9.56 0.51
CA LEU A 179 -3.31 -9.51 -0.60
C LEU A 179 -4.76 -9.47 -0.09
N ALA A 180 -5.12 -10.31 0.90
CA ALA A 180 -6.46 -10.30 1.47
C ALA A 180 -6.81 -8.96 2.14
N MET A 181 -5.90 -8.41 2.96
CA MET A 181 -6.10 -7.13 3.64
C MET A 181 -6.14 -5.95 2.67
N ALA A 182 -5.28 -5.97 1.65
CA ALA A 182 -5.26 -4.95 0.60
C ALA A 182 -6.54 -4.98 -0.23
N THR A 183 -7.05 -6.17 -0.60
CA THR A 183 -8.33 -6.33 -1.30
C THR A 183 -9.49 -5.82 -0.45
N LEU A 184 -9.54 -6.15 0.84
CA LEU A 184 -10.57 -5.64 1.76
C LEU A 184 -10.60 -4.10 1.73
N LEU A 185 -9.44 -3.46 1.84
CA LEU A 185 -9.36 -2.01 1.83
C LEU A 185 -9.56 -1.42 0.45
N ALA A 186 -9.17 -2.11 -0.62
CA ALA A 186 -9.49 -1.70 -1.97
C ALA A 186 -11.01 -1.60 -2.15
N VAL A 187 -11.76 -2.63 -1.72
CA VAL A 187 -13.23 -2.61 -1.73
C VAL A 187 -13.77 -1.44 -0.92
N VAL A 188 -13.36 -1.26 0.34
CA VAL A 188 -13.81 -0.14 1.19
C VAL A 188 -13.53 1.23 0.55
N ARG A 189 -12.39 1.37 -0.13
CA ARG A 189 -11.99 2.62 -0.78
C ARG A 189 -12.73 2.87 -2.09
N MET A 190 -12.97 1.84 -2.89
CA MET A 190 -13.69 1.92 -4.16
C MET A 190 -15.18 2.14 -3.94
N THR A 191 -15.77 1.52 -2.92
CA THR A 191 -17.20 1.68 -2.59
C THR A 191 -17.54 3.10 -2.14
N ALA A 192 -16.57 3.83 -1.59
CA ALA A 192 -16.68 5.25 -1.25
C ALA A 192 -16.31 6.20 -2.41
N GLY A 193 -16.01 5.69 -3.61
CA GLY A 193 -15.51 6.48 -4.73
C GLY A 193 -14.17 7.17 -4.45
N GLY A 194 -13.40 6.62 -3.50
CA GLY A 194 -12.17 7.24 -3.01
C GLY A 194 -10.95 6.94 -3.87
N HIS A 195 -10.95 5.82 -4.61
CA HIS A 195 -9.83 5.37 -5.44
C HIS A 195 -10.33 4.49 -6.59
N PHE A 196 -9.64 4.55 -7.73
CA PHE A 196 -9.81 3.63 -8.84
C PHE A 196 -9.13 2.28 -8.55
N LEU A 197 -9.47 1.24 -9.32
CA LEU A 197 -8.91 -0.10 -9.14
C LEU A 197 -7.37 -0.09 -9.28
N SER A 198 -6.84 0.58 -10.31
CA SER A 198 -5.40 0.74 -10.52
C SER A 198 -4.69 1.38 -9.33
N ASP A 199 -5.27 2.42 -8.73
CA ASP A 199 -4.72 3.10 -7.55
C ASP A 199 -4.52 2.12 -6.38
N THR A 200 -5.39 1.10 -6.26
CA THR A 200 -5.31 0.10 -5.20
C THR A 200 -4.28 -1.00 -5.50
N ILE A 201 -4.25 -1.48 -6.75
CA ILE A 201 -3.30 -2.50 -7.20
C ILE A 201 -1.87 -1.97 -7.09
N PHE A 202 -1.63 -0.76 -7.60
CA PHE A 202 -0.30 -0.17 -7.61
C PHE A 202 0.14 0.32 -6.22
N ALA A 203 -0.78 0.60 -5.29
CA ALA A 203 -0.43 0.78 -3.88
C ALA A 203 0.18 -0.49 -3.27
N TRP A 204 -0.37 -1.68 -3.59
CA TRP A 204 0.21 -2.95 -3.11
C TRP A 204 1.62 -3.16 -3.67
N PHE A 205 1.81 -2.93 -4.98
CA PHE A 205 3.14 -3.03 -5.60
C PHE A 205 4.14 -2.02 -5.06
N ALA A 206 3.73 -0.77 -4.83
CA ALA A 206 4.59 0.25 -4.23
C ALA A 206 5.13 -0.22 -2.87
N THR A 207 4.26 -0.77 -2.01
CA THR A 207 4.67 -1.34 -0.72
C THR A 207 5.56 -2.59 -0.88
N TYR A 208 5.28 -3.45 -1.85
CA TYR A 208 6.09 -4.64 -2.13
C TYR A 208 7.53 -4.26 -2.57
N PHE A 209 7.65 -3.32 -3.52
CA PHE A 209 8.95 -2.87 -4.01
C PHE A 209 9.72 -2.04 -2.97
N SER A 210 9.03 -1.25 -2.13
CA SER A 210 9.69 -0.53 -1.04
C SER A 210 10.29 -1.48 0.01
N LEU A 211 9.64 -2.62 0.28
CA LEU A 211 10.18 -3.65 1.17
C LEU A 211 11.42 -4.33 0.57
N TRP A 212 11.40 -4.62 -0.73
CA TRP A 212 12.59 -5.09 -1.45
C TRP A 212 13.75 -4.10 -1.37
N LEU A 213 13.49 -2.81 -1.59
CA LEU A 213 14.48 -1.75 -1.48
C LEU A 213 15.04 -1.66 -0.05
N THR A 214 14.16 -1.75 0.95
CA THR A 214 14.56 -1.71 2.37
C THR A 214 15.45 -2.90 2.72
N GLU A 215 15.08 -4.11 2.30
CA GLU A 215 15.90 -5.30 2.52
C GLU A 215 17.26 -5.17 1.84
N TRP A 216 17.28 -4.72 0.58
CA TRP A 216 18.52 -4.48 -0.15
C TRP A 216 19.42 -3.49 0.59
N ALA A 217 18.87 -2.36 1.06
CA ALA A 217 19.63 -1.35 1.80
C ALA A 217 20.18 -1.91 3.11
N PHE A 218 19.36 -2.63 3.89
CA PHE A 218 19.78 -3.23 5.15
C PHE A 218 20.89 -4.27 4.97
N ARG A 219 20.84 -5.07 3.90
CA ARG A 219 21.91 -6.02 3.57
C ARG A 219 23.18 -5.30 3.09
N ARG A 220 23.05 -4.23 2.29
CA ARG A 220 24.18 -3.39 1.85
C ARG A 220 24.89 -2.73 3.03
N LEU A 221 24.14 -2.29 4.03
CA LEU A 221 24.64 -1.69 5.27
C LEU A 221 25.12 -2.73 6.31
N LYS A 222 25.08 -4.03 5.98
CA LYS A 222 25.44 -5.15 6.88
C LYS A 222 24.63 -5.21 8.18
N TRP A 223 23.42 -4.65 8.19
CA TRP A 223 22.48 -4.75 9.31
C TRP A 223 21.67 -6.05 9.28
N LEU A 224 21.53 -6.66 8.10
CA LEU A 224 21.04 -8.02 7.93
C LEU A 224 22.18 -8.92 7.45
N PRO A 225 22.18 -10.22 7.82
CA PRO A 225 23.16 -11.16 7.30
C PRO A 225 23.12 -11.20 5.77
N PRO A 226 24.24 -11.52 5.10
CA PRO A 226 24.22 -11.76 3.66
C PRO A 226 23.27 -12.92 3.32
N ASN A 227 22.74 -12.94 2.10
CA ASN A 227 22.02 -14.12 1.63
C ASN A 227 23.00 -15.30 1.65
N GLU A 228 22.67 -16.38 2.36
CA GLU A 228 23.42 -17.63 2.30
C GLU A 228 23.54 -18.04 0.82
N LYS A 229 24.79 -18.22 0.37
CA LYS A 229 25.16 -18.54 -1.01
C LYS A 229 24.69 -19.95 -1.42
#